data_AF-A0A975Q329-F1
#
_entry.id   AF-A0A975Q329-F1
#
_cell.length_a   1.000
_cell.length_b   1.000
_cell.length_c   1.000
_cell.angle_alpha   90.00
_cell.angle_beta   90.00
_cell.angle_gamma   90.00
#
_symmetry.space_group_name_H-M   'P 1'
#
loop_
_entity.id
_entity.type
_entity.pdbx_description
1 polymer ?
#
loop_
_entity_poly.entity_id
_entity_poly.type
_entity_poly.pdbx_seq_one_letter_code
_entity_poly.pdbx_strand_id
1 'polypeptide(L)' 'MTDRDPSRDRAILLMREVLLLLDAGHEDMAAVHVQWAIDLLEKGAGRSCGSGEAVVEILDW' A
#
# COMPACT_ATOMS: atom_id res chain seq x y z
N MET A 1 -3.36 10.55 -24.50
CA MET A 1 -2.56 10.31 -23.29
C MET A 1 -3.49 9.71 -22.27
N THR A 2 -3.29 8.46 -21.87
CA THR A 2 -4.10 7.80 -20.85
C THR A 2 -3.90 8.57 -19.55
N ASP A 3 -4.97 9.16 -19.03
CA ASP A 3 -4.96 9.91 -17.77
C ASP A 3 -4.64 8.90 -16.65
N ARG A 4 -3.37 8.84 -16.26
CA ARG A 4 -2.87 7.87 -15.32
C ARG A 4 -3.20 8.40 -13.94
N ASP A 5 -4.03 7.68 -13.21
CA ASP A 5 -4.40 8.04 -11.85
C ASP A 5 -3.12 8.34 -11.02
N PRO A 6 -2.91 9.58 -10.57
CA PRO A 6 -1.71 9.95 -9.83
C PRO A 6 -1.57 9.15 -8.53
N SER A 7 -2.67 8.66 -7.97
CA SER A 7 -2.68 7.77 -6.80
C SER A 7 -2.02 6.43 -7.12
N ARG A 8 -2.24 5.91 -8.34
CA ARG A 8 -1.63 4.68 -8.82
C ARG A 8 -0.12 4.83 -9.05
N ASP A 9 0.31 5.97 -9.57
CA ASP A 9 1.74 6.26 -9.73
C ASP A 9 2.44 6.39 -8.37
N ARG A 10 1.79 7.04 -7.40
CA ARG A 10 2.33 7.14 -6.03
C ARG A 10 2.40 5.77 -5.34
N ALA A 11 1.38 4.93 -5.51
CA ALA A 11 1.39 3.56 -4.97
C ALA A 11 2.55 2.72 -5.57
N ILE A 12 2.82 2.84 -6.87
CA ILE A 12 3.96 2.14 -7.50
C ILE A 12 5.30 2.60 -6.90
N LEU A 13 5.46 3.90 -6.63
CA LEU A 13 6.68 4.41 -5.99
C LEU A 13 6.87 3.85 -4.59
N LEU A 14 5.81 3.83 -3.77
CA LEU A 14 5.85 3.26 -2.43
C LEU A 14 6.24 1.77 -2.48
N MET A 15 5.68 1.00 -3.41
CA MET A 15 6.03 -0.43 -3.56
C MET A 15 7.48 -0.65 -3.98
N ARG A 16 8.11 0.31 -4.67
CA ARG A 16 9.55 0.23 -4.96
C ARG A 16 10.39 0.58 -3.73
N GLU A 17 9.98 1.57 -2.95
CA GLU A 17 10.62 1.94 -1.68
C GLU A 17 10.57 0.78 -0.67
N VAL A 18 9.48 0.00 -0.64
CA VAL A 18 9.35 -1.24 0.15
C VAL A 18 10.50 -2.20 -0.15
N LEU A 19 10.82 -2.45 -1.42
CA LEU A 19 11.89 -3.39 -1.79
C LEU A 19 13.26 -2.90 -1.29
N LEU A 20 13.51 -1.59 -1.32
CA LEU A 20 14.75 -1.00 -0.80
C LEU A 20 14.82 -1.11 0.73
N LEU A 21 13.70 -0.92 1.41
CA LEU A 21 13.63 -1.03 2.88
C LEU A 21 13.83 -2.48 3.33
N LEU A 22 13.26 -3.45 2.62
CA LEU A 22 13.48 -4.87 2.91
C LEU A 22 14.93 -5.29 2.66
N ASP A 23 15.55 -4.83 1.57
CA ASP A 23 16.98 -5.07 1.30
C ASP A 23 17.88 -4.50 2.42
N ALA A 24 17.48 -3.36 2.99
CA ALA A 24 18.16 -2.74 4.13
C ALA A 24 17.80 -3.33 5.52
N GLY A 25 16.90 -4.33 5.59
CA GLY A 25 16.47 -4.95 6.85
C GLY A 25 15.51 -4.11 7.69
N HIS A 26 14.84 -3.12 7.08
CA HIS A 26 13.88 -2.23 7.74
C HIS A 26 12.42 -2.69 7.53
N GLU A 27 12.10 -3.88 8.02
CA GLU A 27 10.79 -4.53 7.82
C GLU A 27 9.61 -3.68 8.33
N ASP A 28 9.76 -3.04 9.50
CA ASP A 28 8.71 -2.16 10.06
C ASP A 28 8.40 -0.96 9.15
N MET A 29 9.45 -0.32 8.61
CA MET A 29 9.27 0.81 7.68
C MET A 29 8.70 0.33 6.34
N ALA A 30 9.09 -0.85 5.88
CA ALA A 30 8.54 -1.46 4.68
C ALA A 30 7.04 -1.72 4.83
N ALA A 31 6.60 -2.25 5.98
CA ALA A 31 5.18 -2.48 6.27
C ALA A 31 4.36 -1.17 6.23
N VAL A 32 4.90 -0.07 6.78
CA VAL A 32 4.26 1.26 6.71
C VAL A 32 4.09 1.73 5.25
N HIS A 33 5.10 1.53 4.39
CA HIS A 33 5.03 1.93 2.99
C HIS A 33 4.00 1.09 2.20
N VAL A 34 3.88 -0.20 2.51
CA VAL A 34 2.82 -1.06 1.96
C VAL A 34 1.44 -0.53 2.36
N GLN A 35 1.22 -0.23 3.64
CA GLN A 35 -0.07 0.29 4.11
C GLN A 35 -0.43 1.61 3.42
N TRP A 36 0.53 2.53 3.25
CA TRP A 36 0.27 3.79 2.53
C TRP A 36 -0.07 3.56 1.06
N ALA A 37 0.53 2.57 0.40
CA ALA A 37 0.21 2.24 -0.98
C ALA A 37 -1.23 1.70 -1.10
N ILE A 38 -1.66 0.87 -0.15
CA ILE A 38 -3.04 0.37 -0.05
C ILE A 38 -4.01 1.53 0.17
N ASP A 39 -3.76 2.38 1.17
CA ASP A 39 -4.60 3.52 1.49
C ASP A 39 -4.80 4.48 0.30
N LEU A 40 -3.76 4.67 -0.52
CA LEU A 40 -3.84 5.52 -1.72
C LEU A 40 -4.74 4.92 -2.79
N LEU A 41 -4.66 3.61 -2.98
CA LEU A 41 -5.48 2.89 -3.95
C LEU A 41 -6.95 2.79 -3.49
N GLU A 42 -7.16 2.63 -2.18
CA GLU A 42 -8.50 2.62 -1.58
C GLU A 42 -9.16 4.01 -1.57
N LYS A 43 -8.40 5.07 -1.28
CA LYS A 43 -8.91 6.46 -1.32
C LYS A 43 -9.21 6.94 -2.74
N GLY A 44 -8.48 6.47 -3.75
CA GLY A 44 -8.80 6.70 -5.16
C GLY A 44 -10.08 5.97 -5.61
N ALA A 45 -10.46 4.90 -4.90
CA ALA A 45 -11.66 4.11 -5.14
C ALA A 45 -12.82 4.54 -4.21
N GLY A 46 -13.40 5.72 -4.44
CA GLY A 46 -14.50 6.21 -3.61
C GLY A 46 -15.71 5.25 -3.53
N ARG A 47 -15.85 4.55 -2.37
CA ARG A 47 -17.04 4.06 -1.62
C ARG A 47 -16.66 2.75 -0.89
N SER A 48 -16.90 2.53 0.40
CA SER A 48 -17.78 3.15 1.39
C SER A 48 -17.22 2.93 2.81
N CYS A 49 -17.46 3.87 3.73
CA CYS A 49 -17.50 3.56 5.15
C CYS A 49 -18.36 2.31 5.39
N GLY A 50 -17.76 1.24 5.91
CA GLY A 50 -18.44 0.01 6.22
C GLY A 50 -17.49 -1.03 6.80
N SER A 51 -17.39 -1.02 8.13
CA SER A 51 -16.74 -2.03 8.97
C SER A 51 -15.22 -2.13 8.88
N GLY A 52 -14.55 -1.68 9.95
CA GLY A 52 -13.21 -2.14 10.26
C GLY A 52 -13.29 -3.61 10.63
N GLU A 53 -12.98 -4.50 9.69
CA GLU A 53 -12.60 -5.88 9.94
C GLU A 53 -11.91 -6.42 8.68
N ALA A 54 -10.84 -7.19 8.85
CA ALA A 54 -10.02 -7.84 7.82
C ALA A 54 -8.77 -7.07 7.30
N VAL A 55 -7.83 -6.75 8.19
CA VAL A 55 -6.39 -6.80 7.85
C VAL A 55 -5.63 -7.60 8.91
N VAL A 56 -5.98 -8.87 9.12
CA VAL A 56 -5.08 -9.88 9.71
C VAL A 56 -5.49 -11.27 9.23
N GLU A 57 -5.15 -11.65 8.01
CA GLU A 57 -5.00 -13.07 7.60
C GLU A 57 -3.94 -13.16 6.50
N ILE A 58 -2.74 -12.68 6.80
CA ILE A 58 -1.55 -13.15 6.10
C ILE A 58 -0.52 -13.40 7.19
N LEU A 59 -0.29 -14.69 7.46
CA LEU A 59 0.82 -15.33 8.18
C LEU A 59 0.25 -16.47 9.03
N ASP A 60 -0.09 -17.58 8.38
CA ASP A 60 -0.07 -18.90 9.00
C ASP A 60 1.02 -19.71 8.27
N TRP A 61 2.03 -20.13 9.03
CA TRP A 61 3.09 -21.07 8.65
C TRP A 61 2.83 -22.37 9.42
#